data_AF-A0AAU1IDU5-F1
#
_entry.id   AF-A0AAU1IDU5-F1
#
_cell.length_a   1.000
_cell.length_b   1.000
_cell.length_c   1.000
_cell.angle_alpha   90.00
_cell.angle_beta   90.00
_cell.angle_gamma   90.00
#
_symmetry.space_group_name_H-M   'P 1'
#
loop_
_entity.id
_entity.type
_entity.pdbx_description
1 polymer ?
#
loop_
_entity_poly.entity_id
_entity_poly.type
_entity_poly.pdbx_seq_one_letter_code
_entity_poly.pdbx_strand_id
1 'polypeptide(L)'
;MHPPRSAVALDSLASEVLRIVADSRTPVFVTVHEGGRTRYGYWRPVDAATGRGGCYVALPTDVCEKLRSGGRIELGEPVTDPAKTTYRIRPARTRAKTGRHEGSAA
;
A
#
# COMPACT_ATOMS: atom_id res chain seq x y z
N MET A 1 23.51 5.11 -19.24
CA MET A 1 22.24 4.49 -19.65
C MET A 1 21.16 5.03 -18.72
N HIS A 2 20.35 5.99 -19.16
CA HIS A 2 19.27 6.55 -18.34
C HIS A 2 18.03 5.64 -18.43
N PRO A 3 17.32 5.39 -17.32
CA PRO A 3 16.09 4.62 -17.38
C PRO A 3 15.05 5.35 -18.25
N PRO A 4 14.16 4.60 -18.93
CA PRO A 4 13.07 5.21 -19.70
C PRO A 4 12.22 6.06 -18.77
N ARG A 5 11.76 7.24 -19.24
CA ARG A 5 10.93 8.18 -18.45
C ARG A 5 9.73 7.51 -17.77
N SER A 6 9.16 6.47 -18.40
CA SER A 6 8.05 5.69 -17.84
C SER A 6 8.44 4.90 -16.58
N ALA A 7 9.67 4.39 -16.49
CA ALA A 7 10.16 3.71 -15.30
C ALA A 7 10.34 4.70 -14.13
N VAL A 8 10.91 5.89 -14.41
CA VAL A 8 11.07 6.96 -13.41
C VAL A 8 9.72 7.43 -12.87
N ALA A 9 8.71 7.54 -13.73
CA ALA A 9 7.35 7.89 -13.31
C ALA A 9 6.72 6.80 -12.43
N LEU A 10 6.90 5.53 -12.78
CA LEU A 10 6.42 4.39 -11.97
C LEU A 10 7.11 4.32 -10.61
N ASP A 11 8.42 4.55 -10.54
CA ASP A 11 9.16 4.59 -9.27
C ASP A 11 8.74 5.77 -8.38
N SER A 12 8.44 6.92 -8.99
CA SER A 12 7.93 8.09 -8.28
C SER A 12 6.55 7.82 -7.68
N LEU A 13 5.65 7.22 -8.46
CA LEU A 13 4.32 6.82 -8.00
C LEU A 13 4.39 5.73 -6.93
N ALA A 14 5.26 4.74 -7.09
CA ALA A 14 5.47 3.69 -6.09
C ALA A 14 5.96 4.28 -4.75
N SER A 15 6.88 5.24 -4.82
CA SER A 15 7.40 5.95 -3.64
C SER A 15 6.34 6.83 -2.98
N GLU A 16 5.43 7.42 -3.75
CA GLU A 16 4.27 8.16 -3.22
C GLU A 16 3.26 7.24 -2.53
N VAL A 17 2.88 6.13 -3.17
CA VAL A 17 1.97 5.12 -2.59
C VAL A 17 2.54 4.58 -1.27
N LEU A 18 3.84 4.26 -1.22
CA LEU A 18 4.49 3.80 0.01
C LEU A 18 4.47 4.85 1.12
N ARG A 19 4.65 6.14 0.78
CA ARG A 19 4.53 7.24 1.76
C ARG A 19 3.12 7.31 2.34
N ILE A 20 2.09 7.23 1.49
CA ILE A 20 0.68 7.24 1.93
C ILE A 20 0.37 6.02 2.80
N VAL A 21 0.79 4.82 2.39
CA VAL A 21 0.55 3.57 3.12
C VAL A 21 1.28 3.54 4.48
N ALA A 22 2.43 4.22 4.58
CA ALA A 22 3.18 4.34 5.83
C ALA A 22 2.60 5.39 6.79
N ASP A 23 1.80 6.34 6.31
CA ASP A 23 1.18 7.35 7.17
C ASP A 23 0.01 6.74 7.95
N SER A 24 0.17 6.68 9.27
CA SER A 24 -0.85 6.15 10.18
C SER A 24 -2.14 6.98 10.20
N ARG A 25 -2.09 8.25 9.77
CA ARG A 25 -3.25 9.14 9.69
C ARG A 25 -4.14 8.86 8.49
N THR A 26 -3.64 8.15 7.49
CA THR A 26 -4.38 7.82 6.26
C THR A 26 -4.46 6.31 6.06
N PRO A 27 -5.34 5.59 6.78
CA PRO A 27 -5.51 4.16 6.58
C PRO A 27 -5.91 3.85 5.13
N VAL A 28 -5.09 3.03 4.48
CA VAL A 28 -5.32 2.56 3.11
C VAL A 28 -5.98 1.19 3.13
N PHE A 29 -6.92 0.98 2.23
CA PHE A 29 -7.64 -0.27 2.05
C PHE A 29 -7.59 -0.73 0.60
N VAL A 30 -7.68 -2.05 0.41
CA VAL A 30 -8.08 -2.65 -0.85
C VAL A 30 -9.40 -3.35 -0.69
N THR A 31 -10.31 -3.10 -1.62
CA THR A 31 -11.58 -3.79 -1.73
C THR A 31 -11.55 -4.66 -2.98
N VAL A 32 -11.77 -5.95 -2.80
CA VAL A 32 -11.97 -6.93 -3.86
C VAL A 32 -13.47 -7.18 -3.95
N HIS A 33 -14.09 -6.76 -5.05
CA HIS A 33 -15.51 -7.01 -5.29
C HIS A 33 -15.74 -8.40 -5.87
N GLU A 34 -16.97 -8.87 -5.77
CA GLU A 34 -17.47 -9.99 -6.56
C GLU A 34 -17.12 -9.78 -8.04
N GLY A 35 -16.57 -10.81 -8.69
CA GLY A 35 -16.02 -10.72 -10.05
C GLY A 35 -14.55 -10.28 -10.14
N GLY A 36 -13.86 -10.13 -9.02
CA GLY A 36 -12.40 -9.93 -8.97
C GLY A 36 -11.94 -8.50 -9.24
N ARG A 37 -12.86 -7.54 -9.29
CA ARG A 37 -12.51 -6.12 -9.44
C ARG A 37 -11.88 -5.60 -8.15
N THR A 38 -10.63 -5.16 -8.25
CA THR A 38 -9.87 -4.64 -7.12
C THR A 38 -9.76 -3.12 -7.15
N ARG A 39 -10.02 -2.46 -6.02
CA ARG A 39 -9.84 -1.01 -5.85
C ARG A 39 -9.04 -0.70 -4.60
N TYR A 40 -7.96 0.06 -4.78
CA TYR A 40 -7.13 0.58 -3.70
C TYR A 40 -7.52 2.03 -3.41
N GLY A 41 -7.57 2.40 -2.13
CA GLY A 41 -7.80 3.80 -1.77
C GLY A 41 -7.80 4.05 -0.28
N TYR A 42 -7.96 5.31 0.07
CA TYR A 42 -8.06 5.76 1.46
C TYR A 42 -9.11 6.86 1.58
N TRP A 43 -9.64 6.99 2.80
CA TRP A 43 -10.51 8.11 3.13
C TRP A 43 -9.65 9.33 3.44
N ARG A 44 -9.89 10.44 2.74
CA ARG A 44 -9.31 11.73 3.09
C ARG A 44 -10.31 12.49 3.98
N PRO A 45 -9.99 12.78 5.25
CA PRO A 45 -10.88 13.56 6.11
C PRO A 45 -11.05 14.98 5.56
N VAL A 46 -12.12 15.65 6.00
CA VAL A 46 -12.35 17.06 5.65
C VAL A 46 -11.25 17.91 6.29
N ASP A 47 -10.56 18.70 5.47
CA ASP A 47 -9.63 19.72 5.91
C ASP A 47 -10.43 20.93 6.41
N ALA A 48 -10.27 21.25 7.70
CA ALA A 48 -11.07 22.29 8.36
C ALA A 48 -10.73 23.71 7.88
N ALA A 49 -9.52 23.94 7.36
CA ALA A 49 -9.08 25.26 6.90
C ALA A 49 -9.62 25.60 5.50
N THR A 50 -9.75 24.58 4.64
CA THR A 50 -10.19 24.74 3.25
C THR A 50 -11.62 24.24 3.02
N GLY A 51 -12.21 23.54 3.98
CA GLY A 51 -13.51 22.86 3.85
C GLY A 51 -13.50 21.71 2.85
N ARG A 52 -12.33 21.27 2.38
CA ARG A 52 -12.19 20.26 1.30
C ARG A 52 -11.77 18.91 1.86
N GLY A 53 -12.31 17.84 1.30
CA GLY A 53 -12.04 16.46 1.74
C GLY A 53 -13.34 15.70 1.93
N GLY A 54 -13.36 14.72 2.82
CA GLY A 54 -14.54 13.85 2.98
C GLY A 54 -14.79 12.99 1.75
N CYS A 55 -13.72 12.60 1.06
CA CYS A 55 -13.82 11.81 -0.17
C CYS A 55 -12.88 10.60 -0.14
N TYR A 56 -13.25 9.60 -0.93
CA TYR A 56 -12.39 8.45 -1.17
C TYR A 56 -11.38 8.80 -2.27
N VAL A 57 -10.10 8.69 -1.96
CA VAL A 57 -9.02 8.90 -2.93
C VAL A 57 -8.59 7.54 -3.46
N ALA A 58 -8.73 7.35 -4.77
CA ALA A 58 -8.29 6.12 -5.43
C ALA A 58 -6.77 6.13 -5.63
N LEU A 59 -6.12 5.01 -5.31
CA LEU A 59 -4.72 4.78 -5.62
C LEU A 59 -4.57 4.00 -6.93
N PRO A 60 -3.46 4.16 -7.68
CA PRO A 60 -3.25 3.41 -8.91
C PRO A 60 -3.15 1.90 -8.64
N THR A 61 -4.15 1.14 -9.08
CA THR A 61 -4.24 -0.32 -8.82
C THR A 61 -3.00 -1.07 -9.28
N ASP A 62 -2.50 -0.79 -10.49
CA ASP A 62 -1.33 -1.50 -11.03
C ASP A 62 -0.06 -1.27 -10.20
N VAL A 63 0.10 -0.07 -9.63
CA VAL A 63 1.24 0.25 -8.76
C VAL A 63 1.11 -0.49 -7.43
N CYS A 64 -0.09 -0.48 -6.83
CA CYS A 64 -0.33 -1.21 -5.59
C CYS A 64 -0.15 -2.72 -5.75
N GLU A 65 -0.67 -3.32 -6.83
CA GLU A 65 -0.47 -4.76 -7.09
C GLU A 65 1.01 -5.10 -7.31
N LYS A 66 1.78 -4.26 -8.02
CA LYS A 66 3.25 -4.45 -8.14
C LYS A 66 3.94 -4.38 -6.79
N LEU A 67 3.58 -3.42 -5.94
CA LEU A 67 4.13 -3.30 -4.59
C LEU A 67 3.76 -4.52 -3.72
N ARG A 68 2.54 -5.04 -3.85
CA ARG A 68 2.06 -6.21 -3.12
C ARG A 68 2.78 -7.48 -3.58
N SER A 69 2.84 -7.72 -4.89
CA SER A 69 3.56 -8.85 -5.49
C SER A 69 5.06 -8.79 -5.17
N GLY A 70 5.64 -7.59 -5.11
CA GLY A 70 7.02 -7.37 -4.69
C GLY A 70 7.25 -7.40 -3.18
N GLY A 71 6.23 -7.72 -2.37
CA GLY A 71 6.33 -7.86 -0.92
C GLY A 71 6.68 -6.56 -0.17
N ARG A 72 6.39 -5.39 -0.76
CA ARG A 72 6.62 -4.07 -0.15
C ARG A 72 5.41 -3.57 0.64
N ILE A 73 4.21 -4.06 0.29
CA ILE A 73 2.98 -3.86 1.05
C ILE A 73 2.32 -5.21 1.31
N GLU A 74 1.63 -5.31 2.43
CA GLU A 74 0.95 -6.53 2.87
C GLU A 74 -0.54 -6.25 3.17
N LEU A 75 -1.35 -7.30 3.01
CA LEU A 75 -2.74 -7.27 3.41
C LEU A 75 -2.85 -7.65 4.88
N GLY A 76 -3.57 -6.84 5.65
CA GLY A 76 -3.99 -7.17 7.00
C GLY A 76 -5.21 -8.09 7.00
N GLU A 77 -5.91 -8.11 8.14
CA GLU A 77 -7.07 -8.95 8.34
C GLU A 77 -8.19 -8.65 7.32
N PRO A 78 -8.78 -9.67 6.67
CA PRO A 78 -9.96 -9.51 5.84
C PRO A 78 -11.18 -9.09 6.65
N VAL A 79 -11.94 -8.15 6.09
CA VAL A 79 -13.32 -7.88 6.47
C VAL A 79 -14.19 -8.22 5.27
N THR A 80 -14.95 -9.31 5.40
CA THR A 80 -15.76 -9.86 4.31
C THR A 80 -17.22 -9.49 4.49
N ASP A 81 -17.84 -9.00 3.42
CA ASP A 81 -19.30 -8.95 3.25
C ASP A 81 -19.69 -9.75 2.00
N PRO A 82 -20.98 -10.07 1.79
CA PRO A 82 -21.38 -10.93 0.67
C PRO A 82 -20.96 -10.43 -0.72
N ALA A 83 -20.77 -9.12 -0.91
CA ALA A 83 -20.47 -8.53 -2.21
C ALA A 83 -18.98 -8.17 -2.41
N LYS A 84 -18.17 -8.18 -1.34
CA LYS A 84 -16.76 -7.79 -1.39
C LYS A 84 -15.98 -8.23 -0.15
N THR A 85 -14.67 -8.34 -0.31
CA THR A 85 -13.72 -8.45 0.78
C THR A 85 -12.84 -7.22 0.83
N THR A 86 -12.71 -6.61 2.00
CA THR A 86 -11.85 -5.44 2.21
C THR A 86 -10.69 -5.81 3.13
N TYR A 87 -9.48 -5.40 2.75
CA TYR A 87 -8.27 -5.59 3.54
C TYR A 87 -7.66 -4.24 3.85
N ARG A 88 -7.21 -4.05 5.10
CA ARG A 88 -6.33 -2.92 5.42
C ARG A 88 -4.94 -3.21 4.85
N ILE A 89 -4.32 -2.22 4.21
CA ILE A 89 -2.96 -2.34 3.69
C ILE A 89 -1.98 -1.76 4.67
N ARG A 90 -0.81 -2.38 4.78
CA ARG A 90 0.31 -1.89 5.57
C ARG A 90 1.62 -2.00 4.78
N PRO A 91 2.64 -1.18 5.09
CA PRO A 91 3.99 -1.44 4.60
C PRO A 91 4.42 -2.80 5.13
N ALA A 92 4.99 -3.63 4.25
CA ALA A 92 5.57 -4.88 4.71
C ALA A 92 6.73 -4.57 5.66
N ARG A 93 6.72 -5.17 6.85
CA ARG A 93 7.88 -5.06 7.73
C ARG A 93 9.04 -5.76 7.05
N THR A 94 10.09 -5.02 6.72
CA THR A 94 11.38 -5.65 6.43
C THR A 94 11.74 -6.41 7.70
N ARG A 95 11.60 -7.74 7.68
CA ARG A 95 12.18 -8.57 8.73
C ARG A 95 13.67 -8.32 8.61
N ALA A 96 14.21 -7.44 9.46
CA ALA A 96 15.64 -7.35 9.64
C ALA A 96 16.08 -8.79 9.86
N LYS A 97 16.89 -9.33 8.96
CA LYS A 97 17.64 -10.54 9.30
C LYS A 97 18.46 -10.13 10.50
N THR A 98 17.99 -10.44 11.71
CA THR A 98 18.87 -10.61 12.86
C THR A 98 19.84 -11.67 12.40
N GLY A 99 21.00 -11.22 11.93
CA GLY A 99 22.15 -12.06 11.77
C GLY A 99 22.47 -12.57 13.15
N ARG A 100 22.03 -13.79 13.47
CA ARG A 100 22.72 -14.60 14.46
C ARG A 100 24.03 -15.04 13.80
N HIS A 101 24.98 -14.11 13.74
CA HIS A 101 26.40 -14.45 13.73
C HIS A 101 26.81 -14.56 15.19
N GLU A 102 26.67 -15.76 15.73
CA GLU A 102 27.40 -16.24 16.90
C GLU A 102 27.65 -17.70 16.52
N GLY A 103 28.79 -18.01 15.93
CA GLY A 103 30.09 -17.95 16.58
C GLY A 103 30.52 -19.39 16.75
N SER A 104 31.12 -19.96 15.71
CA SER A 104 31.87 -21.20 15.81
C SER A 104 33.19 -20.88 16.52
N ALA A 105 33.35 -21.42 17.73
CA ALA A 105 34.57 -21.68 18.49
C ALA A 105 34.13 -22.09 19.90
N ALA A 106 34.54 -23.19 20.53
CA ALA A 106 35.60 -24.17 20.27
C ALA A 106 35.17 -25.51 20.89
#